data_AF-A0A973GZ96-F1
#
_entry.id   AF-A0A973GZ96-F1
#
_cell.length_a   1.000
_cell.length_b   1.000
_cell.length_c   1.000
_cell.angle_alpha   90.00
_cell.angle_beta   90.00
_cell.angle_gamma   90.00
#
_symmetry.space_group_name_H-M   'P 1'
#
loop_
_entity.id
_entity.type
_entity.pdbx_description
1 polymer ?
#
loop_
_entity_poly.entity_id
_entity_poly.type
_entity_poly.pdbx_seq_one_letter_code
_entity_poly.pdbx_strand_id
1 'polypeptide(L)'
;RRRPGDRFRPAGGRGSRRIQDFFVDRKVPRQLRDAWPMLVGGGGILWVAGLRADARAADAGGGDVIWVGLIREREEERPDDAR
;
A
#
# COMPACT_ATOMS: atom_id res chain seq x y z
N ARG A 1 -9.48 -7.20 -1.03
CA ARG A 1 -10.34 -6.02 -1.29
C ARG A 1 -10.44 -5.21 0.00
N ARG A 2 -10.25 -3.89 -0.07
CA ARG A 2 -10.40 -2.97 1.07
C ARG A 2 -11.84 -2.98 1.57
N ARG A 3 -12.02 -2.93 2.89
CA ARG A 3 -13.33 -2.81 3.56
C ARG A 3 -13.52 -1.41 4.14
N PRO A 4 -14.74 -0.86 4.15
CA PRO A 4 -15.04 0.36 4.90
C PRO A 4 -14.59 0.23 6.36
N GLY A 5 -13.92 1.26 6.88
CA GLY A 5 -13.42 1.25 8.26
C GLY A 5 -12.03 0.61 8.44
N ASP A 6 -11.42 0.04 7.39
CA ASP A 6 -10.05 -0.47 7.44
C ASP A 6 -9.06 0.59 7.99
N ARG A 7 -8.20 0.13 8.91
CA ARG A 7 -7.22 0.96 9.62
C ARG A 7 -5.86 0.29 9.68
N PHE A 8 -4.82 1.11 9.71
CA PHE A 8 -3.43 0.68 9.90
C PHE A 8 -2.64 1.75 10.64
N ARG A 9 -1.43 1.44 11.09
CA ARG A 9 -0.51 2.39 11.75
C ARG A 9 0.62 2.73 10.79
N PRO A 10 0.60 3.88 10.08
CA PRO A 10 1.65 4.19 9.11
C PRO A 10 3.03 4.27 9.76
N ALA A 11 4.02 3.54 9.22
CA ALA A 11 5.40 3.55 9.73
C ALA A 11 6.02 4.96 9.75
N GLY A 12 6.62 5.33 10.87
CA GLY A 12 7.16 6.67 11.14
C GLY A 12 6.10 7.76 11.38
N GLY A 13 4.81 7.41 11.42
CA GLY A 13 3.71 8.31 11.72
C GLY A 13 3.18 8.13 13.15
N ARG A 14 2.21 8.97 13.54
CA ARG A 14 1.53 8.84 14.84
C ARG A 14 0.20 8.10 14.70
N GLY A 15 0.04 7.03 15.47
CA GLY A 15 -1.23 6.37 15.74
C GLY A 15 -1.83 5.56 14.59
N SER A 16 -3.08 5.12 14.81
CA SER A 16 -3.87 4.36 13.83
C SER A 16 -4.68 5.31 12.93
N ARG A 17 -4.59 5.12 11.61
CA ARG A 17 -5.25 5.92 10.59
C ARG A 17 -6.21 5.07 9.77
N ARG A 18 -7.35 5.64 9.37
CA ARG A 18 -8.23 5.02 8.38
C ARG A 18 -7.54 5.01 7.03
N ILE A 19 -7.68 3.92 6.29
CA ILE A 19 -7.10 3.81 4.95
C ILE A 19 -7.72 4.82 3.98
N GLN A 20 -8.99 5.20 4.20
CA GLN A 20 -9.69 6.20 3.40
C GLN A 20 -8.98 7.54 3.46
N ASP A 21 -8.74 8.02 4.69
CA ASP A 21 -8.11 9.30 4.94
C ASP A 21 -6.69 9.27 4.39
N PHE A 22 -5.95 8.19 4.67
CA PHE A 22 -4.62 7.99 4.12
C PHE A 22 -4.55 8.10 2.59
N PHE A 23 -5.51 7.51 1.85
CA PHE A 23 -5.58 7.66 0.40
C PHE A 23 -5.96 9.06 -0.06
N VAL A 24 -6.81 9.77 0.68
CA VAL A 24 -7.12 11.19 0.41
C VAL A 24 -5.85 12.03 0.54
N ASP A 25 -5.12 11.87 1.64
CA ASP A 25 -3.90 12.63 1.93
C ASP A 25 -2.79 12.34 0.91
N ARG A 26 -2.68 11.08 0.48
CA ARG A 26 -1.76 10.66 -0.58
C ARG A 26 -2.26 10.97 -1.98
N LYS A 27 -3.40 11.65 -2.11
CA LYS A 27 -4.01 12.05 -3.39
C LYS A 27 -4.21 10.88 -4.35
N VAL A 28 -4.51 9.70 -3.82
CA VAL A 28 -4.79 8.51 -4.64
C VAL A 28 -6.12 8.72 -5.37
N PRO A 29 -6.17 8.60 -6.71
CA PRO A 29 -7.42 8.73 -7.48
C PRO A 29 -8.49 7.77 -6.97
N ARG A 30 -9.74 8.24 -6.84
CA ARG A 30 -10.85 7.45 -6.28
C ARG A 30 -11.04 6.11 -6.98
N GLN A 31 -10.92 6.07 -8.30
CA GLN A 31 -11.03 4.86 -9.13
C GLN A 31 -9.98 3.81 -8.80
N LEU A 32 -8.78 4.22 -8.36
CA LEU A 32 -7.70 3.30 -8.00
C LEU A 32 -7.80 2.80 -6.56
N ARG A 33 -8.52 3.49 -5.66
CA ARG A 33 -8.49 3.17 -4.21
C ARG A 33 -9.05 1.79 -3.87
N ASP A 34 -10.02 1.31 -4.63
CA ASP A 34 -10.63 0.00 -4.39
C ASP A 34 -9.81 -1.15 -4.97
N ALA A 35 -9.04 -0.86 -6.02
CA ALA A 35 -8.11 -1.78 -6.67
C ALA A 35 -6.68 -1.68 -6.14
N TRP A 36 -6.38 -0.71 -5.26
CA TRP A 36 -5.03 -0.44 -4.80
C TRP A 36 -4.47 -1.66 -4.06
N PRO A 37 -3.26 -2.14 -4.43
CA PRO A 37 -2.68 -3.34 -3.82
C PRO A 37 -2.35 -3.12 -2.34
N MET A 38 -2.72 -4.09 -1.51
CA MET A 38 -2.49 -4.08 -0.08
C MET A 38 -2.10 -5.46 0.41
N LEU A 39 -1.05 -5.54 1.23
CA LEU A 39 -0.69 -6.75 1.96
C LEU A 39 -1.41 -6.76 3.30
N VAL A 40 -2.11 -7.85 3.58
CA VAL A 40 -2.90 -8.04 4.79
C VAL A 40 -2.50 -9.37 5.42
N GLY A 41 -2.25 -9.37 6.74
CA GLY A 41 -2.04 -10.58 7.53
C GLY A 41 -3.14 -10.77 8.57
N GLY A 42 -2.98 -11.75 9.45
CA GLY A 42 -3.96 -12.04 10.51
C GLY A 42 -4.23 -10.84 11.44
N GLY A 43 -3.25 -9.95 11.62
CA GLY A 43 -3.36 -8.72 12.40
C GLY A 43 -3.86 -7.49 11.62
N GLY A 44 -4.38 -7.66 10.40
CA GLY A 44 -4.82 -6.57 9.54
C GLY A 44 -3.77 -6.11 8.53
N ILE A 45 -3.84 -4.85 8.12
CA ILE A 45 -3.00 -4.29 7.04
C ILE A 45 -1.54 -4.24 7.49
N LEU A 46 -0.65 -4.79 6.66
CA LEU A 46 0.80 -4.78 6.83
C LEU A 46 1.47 -3.79 5.89
N TRP A 47 0.93 -3.61 4.68
CA TRP A 47 1.51 -2.71 3.69
C TRP A 47 0.46 -2.17 2.74
N VAL A 48 0.41 -0.85 2.58
CA VAL A 48 -0.29 -0.17 1.50
C VAL A 48 0.73 -0.01 0.37
N ALA A 49 0.65 -0.86 -0.64
CA ALA A 49 1.76 -1.09 -1.55
C ALA A 49 2.12 0.17 -2.34
N GLY A 50 3.43 0.44 -2.46
CA GLY A 50 3.96 1.67 -3.05
C GLY A 50 3.73 2.96 -2.24
N LEU A 51 3.02 2.92 -1.10
CA LEU A 51 2.71 4.11 -0.30
C LEU A 51 3.32 4.08 1.10
N ARG A 52 2.99 3.07 1.92
CA ARG A 52 3.53 2.95 3.28
C ARG A 52 3.28 1.59 3.92
N ALA A 53 4.27 1.11 4.69
CA ALA A 53 4.13 -0.04 5.58
C ALA A 53 3.39 0.33 6.88
N ASP A 54 2.78 -0.67 7.51
CA ASP A 54 2.37 -0.59 8.91
C ASP A 54 3.61 -0.62 9.82
N ALA A 55 3.60 0.13 10.91
CA ALA A 55 4.72 0.21 11.85
C ALA A 55 5.16 -1.18 12.35
N ARG A 56 4.20 -2.09 12.60
CA ARG A 56 4.49 -3.45 13.05
C ARG A 56 5.28 -4.27 12.03
N ALA A 57 5.09 -3.99 10.75
CA ALA A 57 5.79 -4.68 9.66
C ALA A 57 7.14 -4.04 9.34
N ALA A 58 7.32 -2.74 9.66
CA ALA A 58 8.57 -2.03 9.47
C ALA A 58 9.61 -2.35 10.55
N ASP A 59 9.17 -2.65 11.78
CA ASP A 59 10.03 -2.89 12.94
C ASP A 59 10.33 -4.38 13.16
N ALA A 60 10.48 -5.17 12.08
CA ALA A 60 10.83 -6.58 12.16
C ALA A 60 12.29 -6.74 12.65
N GLY A 61 12.51 -6.60 13.95
CA GLY A 61 13.81 -6.79 14.58
C GLY A 61 14.25 -8.24 14.48
N GLY A 62 15.38 -8.47 13.79
CA GLY A 62 16.25 -9.66 13.90
C GLY A 62 15.67 -11.06 13.65
N GLY A 63 14.39 -11.20 13.31
CA GLY A 63 13.75 -12.49 13.04
C GLY A 63 13.74 -12.87 11.56
N ASP A 64 13.12 -14.03 11.25
CA ASP A 64 12.90 -14.47 9.88
C ASP A 64 12.01 -13.46 9.13
N VAL A 65 12.51 -12.97 7.99
CA VAL A 65 11.83 -11.96 7.17
C VAL A 65 11.31 -12.57 5.88
N ILE A 66 10.10 -12.15 5.48
CA ILE A 66 9.55 -12.43 4.16
C ILE A 66 9.65 -11.17 3.31
N TRP A 67 10.31 -11.30 2.15
CA TRP A 67 10.37 -10.22 1.16
C TRP A 67 9.15 -10.25 0.26
N VAL A 68 8.46 -9.12 0.14
CA VAL A 68 7.32 -8.94 -0.78
C VAL A 68 7.63 -7.75 -1.69
N GLY A 69 7.74 -8.01 -2.99
CA GLY A 69 7.94 -6.99 -4.03
C GLY A 69 6.65 -6.69 -4.78
N LEU A 70 6.42 -5.42 -5.11
CA LEU A 70 5.40 -5.01 -6.08
C LEU A 70 6.12 -4.56 -7.36
N ILE A 71 5.91 -5.30 -8.44
CA ILE A 71 6.48 -4.99 -9.77
C ILE A 71 5.32 -4.60 -10.67
N ARG A 72 5.48 -3.49 -11.40
CA ARG A 72 4.55 -3.11 -12.47
C ARG A 72 5.26 -3.40 -13.78
N GLU A 73 4.67 -4.26 -14.60
CA GLU A 73 5.12 -4.43 -15.98
C GLU A 73 4.94 -3.09 -16.70
N ARG A 74 6.02 -2.63 -17.34
CA ARG A 74 5.95 -1.48 -18.25
C ARG A 74 5.20 -1.96 -19.49
N GLU A 75 4.11 -1.28 -19.83
CA GLU A 75 3.61 -1.33 -21.21
C GLU A 75 4.72 -0.74 -22.07
N GLU A 76 5.26 -1.55 -22.98
CA GLU A 76 6.21 -1.10 -23.99
C GLU A 76 5.51 0.00 -24.80
N GLU A 77 6.04 1.23 -24.75
CA GLU A 77 5.54 2.32 -25.60
C GLU A 77 5.62 1.83 -27.04
N ARG A 78 4.46 1.60 -27.67
CA ARG A 78 4.43 1.26 -29.09
C ARG A 78 4.95 2.48 -29.84
N PRO A 79 6.01 2.34 -30.65
CA PRO A 79 6.61 3.48 -31.36
C PRO A 79 5.64 4.20 -32.32
N ASP A 80 4.47 3.62 -32.60
CA ASP A 80 3.43 4.21 -33.46
C ASP A 80 2.57 5.31 -32.78
N ASP A 81 2.62 5.46 -31.45
CA ASP A 81 1.83 6.48 -30.73
C ASP A 81 2.50 7.87 -30.72
N ALA A 82 3.72 7.97 -31.26
CA ALA A 82 4.42 9.23 -31.49
C ALA A 82 4.12 9.76 -32.90
N ARG A 83 2.88 10.21 -33.15
CA ARG A 83 2.52 11.00 -34.34
C ARG A 83 1.60 12.16 -33.99
#